data_AF-A0A7V1PU12-F1
#
_entry.id   AF-A0A7V1PU12-F1
#
_cell.length_a   1.000
_cell.length_b   1.000
_cell.length_c   1.000
_cell.angle_alpha   90.00
_cell.angle_beta   90.00
_cell.angle_gamma   90.00
#
_symmetry.space_group_name_H-M   'P 1'
#
loop_
_entity.id
_entity.type
_entity.pdbx_description
1 polymer ?
#
loop_
_entity_poly.entity_id
_entity_poly.type
_entity_poly.pdbx_seq_one_letter_code
_entity_poly.pdbx_strand_id
1 'polypeptide(L)'
;MSIAGIKKYIALILLLSPFLAPAQNPDLGKKATKTGYEWQLTDALPGLAQLHQERFVKSALLYGGAWYLYGSAAGAYNRYRQNGLATDRDASWRYALWGAAWHGLGLLDGWYYGRHYRAPKRELYSDTPLKSPWGAAMRSLFFPGWGQWYNESYYKAVFYFGLTTAVGYTVYHNDRLYRETGAETYKDQRSRYFWYLGLNYLFMVLDAQVDAWLFKFDEVARFDVYPGRYDGTLMFKMEFSF
;
A
#
# COMPACT_ATOMS: atom_id res chain seq x y z
N MET A 1 -21.41 11.74 9.02
CA MET A 1 -20.43 12.78 8.58
C MET A 1 -20.99 13.38 7.30
N SER A 2 -21.33 14.67 7.26
CA SER A 2 -21.96 15.26 6.07
C SER A 2 -20.95 15.42 4.93
N ILE A 3 -21.41 15.33 3.69
CA ILE A 3 -20.59 15.52 2.47
C ILE A 3 -19.86 16.88 2.50
N ALA A 4 -20.42 17.88 3.18
CA ALA A 4 -19.79 19.18 3.41
C ALA A 4 -18.55 19.12 4.32
N GLY A 5 -18.52 18.19 5.29
CA GLY A 5 -17.34 17.95 6.13
C GLY A 5 -16.18 17.36 5.34
N ILE A 6 -16.45 16.36 4.50
CA ILE A 6 -15.43 15.69 3.66
C ILE A 6 -14.82 16.67 2.65
N LYS A 7 -15.64 17.54 2.03
CA LYS A 7 -15.16 18.57 1.09
C LYS A 7 -14.22 19.58 1.76
N LYS A 8 -14.45 19.95 3.03
CA LYS A 8 -13.58 20.86 3.79
C LYS A 8 -12.21 20.25 4.09
N TYR A 9 -12.14 18.96 4.40
CA TYR A 9 -10.86 18.28 4.63
C TYR A 9 -10.06 18.07 3.35
N ILE A 10 -10.73 17.73 2.23
CA ILE A 10 -10.06 17.63 0.92
C ILE A 10 -9.53 19.00 0.48
N ALA A 11 -10.31 20.07 0.66
CA ALA A 11 -9.86 21.44 0.37
C ALA A 11 -8.69 21.87 1.27
N LEU A 12 -8.70 21.50 2.56
CA LEU A 12 -7.61 21.80 3.49
C LEU A 12 -6.31 21.06 3.12
N ILE A 13 -6.40 19.80 2.69
CA ILE A 13 -5.26 19.01 2.21
C ILE A 13 -4.69 19.60 0.91
N LEU A 14 -5.56 20.03 -0.01
CA LEU A 14 -5.15 20.69 -1.26
C LEU A 14 -4.61 22.12 -1.04
N LEU A 15 -5.04 22.81 0.01
CA LEU A 15 -4.55 24.14 0.40
C LEU A 15 -3.22 24.10 1.15
N LEU A 16 -2.93 23.00 1.86
CA LEU A 16 -1.67 22.81 2.58
C LEU A 16 -0.58 22.15 1.73
N SER A 17 -0.93 21.51 0.61
CA SER A 17 0.04 20.87 -0.29
C SER A 17 1.16 21.79 -0.82
N PRO A 18 0.95 23.10 -1.07
CA PRO A 18 2.03 24.00 -1.51
C PRO A 18 3.00 24.39 -0.38
N PHE A 19 2.55 24.31 0.89
CA PHE A 19 3.37 24.61 2.07
C PHE A 19 4.11 23.37 2.60
N LEU A 20 3.79 22.19 2.08
CA LEU A 20 4.41 20.91 2.41
C LEU A 20 5.39 20.43 1.32
N ALA A 21 5.39 21.05 0.14
CA ALA A 21 6.43 20.85 -0.85
C ALA A 21 7.71 21.57 -0.38
N PRO A 22 8.90 20.92 -0.39
CA PRO A 22 10.14 21.61 -0.10
C PRO A 22 10.31 22.76 -1.10
N ALA A 23 10.64 23.95 -0.59
CA ALA A 23 10.83 25.15 -1.38
C ALA A 23 11.72 24.87 -2.60
N GLN A 24 11.23 25.20 -3.80
CA GLN A 24 11.98 25.04 -5.04
C GLN A 24 13.30 25.80 -4.93
N ASN A 25 14.39 25.06 -4.77
CA ASN A 25 15.74 25.62 -4.78
C ASN A 25 16.16 25.79 -6.26
N PRO A 26 16.40 27.02 -6.75
CA PRO A 26 16.61 27.30 -8.17
C PRO A 26 17.93 26.75 -8.75
N ASP A 27 18.77 26.10 -7.94
CA ASP A 27 20.08 25.55 -8.35
C ASP A 27 20.05 24.09 -8.89
N LEU A 28 18.89 23.57 -9.28
CA LEU A 28 18.70 22.19 -9.78
C LEU A 28 19.43 21.83 -11.10
N GLY A 29 20.30 22.71 -11.61
CA GLY A 29 21.22 22.38 -12.71
C GLY A 29 22.52 21.68 -12.27
N LYS A 30 22.90 21.73 -10.98
CA LYS A 30 24.22 21.22 -10.53
C LYS A 30 24.19 20.71 -9.09
N LYS A 31 23.75 19.45 -8.88
CA LYS A 31 24.23 18.48 -7.87
C LYS A 31 23.24 17.30 -7.71
N ALA A 32 23.13 16.46 -8.73
CA ALA A 32 22.57 15.12 -8.59
C ALA A 32 23.59 14.17 -7.93
N THR A 33 24.13 14.52 -6.76
CA THR A 33 25.15 13.74 -6.05
C THR A 33 25.04 13.86 -4.52
N LYS A 34 23.82 13.78 -3.98
CA LYS A 34 23.65 13.33 -2.59
C LYS A 34 22.55 12.28 -2.52
N THR A 35 23.04 11.09 -2.21
CA THR A 35 22.38 9.80 -2.04
C THR A 35 21.53 9.77 -0.77
N GLY A 36 20.24 9.45 -0.89
CA GLY A 36 19.37 9.07 0.21
C GLY A 36 18.19 10.03 0.42
N TYR A 37 16.98 9.49 0.39
CA TYR A 37 15.76 10.19 0.80
C TYR A 37 15.82 10.54 2.29
N GLU A 38 15.62 11.82 2.64
CA GLU A 38 15.61 12.30 4.03
C GLU A 38 14.19 12.25 4.60
N TRP A 39 14.01 11.46 5.66
CA TRP A 39 12.71 11.23 6.28
C TRP A 39 12.17 12.48 6.96
N GLN A 40 10.92 12.82 6.65
CA GLN A 40 10.17 13.89 7.29
C GLN A 40 9.15 13.31 8.28
N LEU A 41 8.78 14.09 9.29
CA LEU A 41 7.74 13.68 10.25
C LEU A 41 6.40 13.38 9.55
N THR A 42 6.12 14.06 8.46
CA THR A 42 4.94 13.88 7.61
C THR A 42 4.90 12.53 6.91
N ASP A 43 6.05 11.87 6.71
CA ASP A 43 6.14 10.53 6.13
C ASP A 43 5.52 9.45 7.02
N ALA A 44 5.29 9.78 8.29
CA ALA A 44 4.53 8.95 9.21
C ALA A 44 3.05 8.85 8.81
N LEU A 45 2.54 9.68 7.90
CA LEU A 45 1.18 9.56 7.37
C LEU A 45 1.13 8.54 6.21
N PRO A 46 0.07 7.73 6.09
CA PRO A 46 0.00 6.69 5.08
C PRO A 46 0.18 7.26 3.67
N GLY A 47 1.12 6.73 2.89
CA GLY A 47 1.32 7.13 1.49
C GLY A 47 2.09 8.44 1.28
N LEU A 48 2.39 9.24 2.31
CA LEU A 48 3.11 10.51 2.11
C LEU A 48 4.61 10.32 1.83
N ALA A 49 5.24 9.30 2.42
CA ALA A 49 6.61 8.93 2.08
C ALA A 49 6.76 8.61 0.58
N GLN A 50 5.78 7.91 0.01
CA GLN A 50 5.74 7.58 -1.43
C GLN A 50 5.46 8.83 -2.27
N LEU A 51 4.65 9.76 -1.77
CA LEU A 51 4.36 11.02 -2.47
C LEU A 51 5.62 11.87 -2.60
N HIS A 52 6.39 12.03 -1.53
CA HIS A 52 7.66 12.76 -1.55
C HIS A 52 8.75 12.07 -2.39
N GLN A 53 8.57 10.77 -2.66
CA GLN A 53 9.41 10.00 -3.59
C GLN A 53 8.85 10.02 -5.03
N GLU A 54 7.86 10.86 -5.34
CA GLU A 54 7.21 10.99 -6.67
C GLU A 54 6.44 9.72 -7.12
N ARG A 55 6.03 8.87 -6.19
CA ARG A 55 5.35 7.58 -6.45
C ARG A 55 3.85 7.69 -6.21
N PHE A 56 3.21 8.51 -7.03
CA PHE A 56 1.81 8.91 -6.85
C PHE A 56 0.82 7.73 -6.81
N VAL A 57 1.00 6.71 -7.66
CA VAL A 57 0.12 5.53 -7.67
C VAL A 57 0.21 4.78 -6.35
N LYS A 58 1.42 4.55 -5.83
CA LYS A 58 1.62 3.89 -4.54
C LYS A 58 1.11 4.73 -3.38
N SER A 59 1.36 6.04 -3.42
CA SER A 59 0.82 6.99 -2.44
C SER A 59 -0.70 6.90 -2.38
N ALA A 60 -1.38 6.95 -3.52
CA ALA A 60 -2.84 6.87 -3.60
C ALA A 60 -3.38 5.53 -3.06
N LEU A 61 -2.76 4.40 -3.39
CA LEU A 61 -3.15 3.09 -2.88
C LEU A 61 -2.97 2.98 -1.36
N LEU A 62 -1.82 3.42 -0.84
CA LEU A 62 -1.52 3.35 0.58
C LEU A 62 -2.42 4.28 1.39
N TYR A 63 -2.59 5.52 0.93
CA TYR A 63 -3.46 6.50 1.56
C TYR A 63 -4.93 6.07 1.52
N GLY A 64 -5.42 5.65 0.34
CA GLY A 64 -6.80 5.19 0.15
C GLY A 64 -7.13 3.95 0.99
N GLY A 65 -6.24 2.96 1.00
CA GLY A 65 -6.38 1.75 1.82
C GLY A 65 -6.39 2.05 3.32
N ALA A 66 -5.49 2.92 3.79
CA ALA A 66 -5.47 3.33 5.19
C ALA A 66 -6.75 4.06 5.59
N TRP A 67 -7.24 4.98 4.75
CA TRP A 67 -8.50 5.67 5.01
C TRP A 67 -9.66 4.68 5.08
N TYR A 68 -9.76 3.74 4.14
CA TYR A 68 -10.81 2.73 4.18
C TYR A 68 -10.79 1.92 5.50
N LEU A 69 -9.61 1.46 5.93
CA LEU A 69 -9.46 0.63 7.13
C LEU A 69 -9.76 1.41 8.41
N TYR A 70 -9.12 2.58 8.61
CA TYR A 70 -9.37 3.40 9.79
C TYR A 70 -10.79 3.98 9.81
N GLY A 71 -11.35 4.34 8.65
CA GLY A 71 -12.74 4.75 8.52
C GLY A 71 -13.72 3.64 8.89
N SER A 72 -13.43 2.40 8.47
CA SER A 72 -14.22 1.21 8.84
C SER A 72 -14.11 0.90 10.33
N ALA A 73 -12.91 1.07 10.92
CA ALA A 73 -12.68 0.92 12.36
C ALA A 73 -13.51 1.93 13.16
N ALA A 74 -13.47 3.21 12.79
CA ALA A 74 -14.26 4.27 13.41
C ALA A 74 -15.76 4.04 13.22
N GLY A 75 -16.19 3.61 12.04
CA GLY A 75 -17.59 3.26 11.77
C GLY A 75 -18.10 2.12 12.65
N ALA A 76 -17.31 1.06 12.82
CA ALA A 76 -17.64 -0.04 13.72
C ALA A 76 -17.63 0.39 15.20
N TYR A 77 -16.67 1.21 15.61
CA TYR A 77 -16.65 1.76 16.97
C TYR A 77 -17.88 2.59 17.29
N ASN A 78 -18.33 3.42 16.34
CA ASN A 78 -19.53 4.22 16.50
C ASN A 78 -20.78 3.35 16.66
N ARG A 79 -20.90 2.24 15.91
CA ARG A 79 -21.99 1.26 16.10
C ARG A 79 -21.91 0.58 17.47
N TYR A 80 -20.71 0.20 17.91
CA TYR A 80 -20.51 -0.34 19.27
C TYR A 80 -20.97 0.67 20.33
N ARG A 81 -20.61 1.94 20.19
CA ARG A 81 -21.03 2.99 21.14
C ARG A 81 -22.55 3.18 21.18
N GLN A 82 -23.25 2.91 20.09
CA GLN A 82 -24.71 3.05 19.99
C GLN A 82 -25.45 1.80 20.49
N ASN A 83 -24.97 0.62 20.13
CA ASN A 83 -25.70 -0.64 20.30
C ASN A 83 -25.13 -1.53 21.42
N GLY A 84 -23.93 -1.26 21.91
CA GLY A 84 -23.25 -2.05 22.94
C GLY A 84 -22.80 -3.45 22.50
N LEU A 85 -22.93 -3.78 21.21
CA LEU A 85 -22.66 -5.14 20.71
C LEU A 85 -21.15 -5.42 20.65
N ALA A 86 -20.71 -6.46 21.37
CA ALA A 86 -19.30 -6.90 21.36
C ALA A 86 -18.78 -7.20 19.94
N THR A 87 -19.64 -7.65 19.04
CA THR A 87 -19.30 -7.90 17.63
C THR A 87 -18.85 -6.65 16.88
N ASP A 88 -19.44 -5.49 17.16
CA ASP A 88 -19.03 -4.21 16.55
C ASP A 88 -17.69 -3.71 17.12
N ARG A 89 -17.48 -3.90 18.43
CA ARG A 89 -16.19 -3.61 19.08
C ARG A 89 -15.08 -4.46 18.47
N ASP A 90 -15.32 -5.75 18.33
CA ASP A 90 -14.34 -6.69 17.79
C ASP A 90 -14.07 -6.41 16.30
N ALA A 91 -15.10 -6.01 15.53
CA ALA A 91 -14.92 -5.54 14.16
C ALA A 91 -14.07 -4.26 14.10
N SER A 92 -14.31 -3.30 15.00
CA SER A 92 -13.52 -2.07 15.09
C SER A 92 -12.04 -2.37 15.33
N TRP A 93 -11.73 -3.21 16.31
CA TRP A 93 -10.36 -3.62 16.60
C TRP A 93 -9.70 -4.34 15.43
N ARG A 94 -10.43 -5.24 14.74
CA ARG A 94 -9.92 -5.91 13.55
C ARG A 94 -9.52 -4.89 12.48
N TYR A 95 -10.41 -3.95 12.14
CA TYR A 95 -10.09 -2.92 11.14
C TYR A 95 -8.95 -2.01 11.57
N ALA A 96 -8.84 -1.65 12.86
CA ALA A 96 -7.74 -0.84 13.37
C ALA A 96 -6.40 -1.57 13.28
N LEU A 97 -6.35 -2.87 13.61
CA LEU A 97 -5.16 -3.71 13.47
C LEU A 97 -4.76 -3.86 12.00
N TRP A 98 -5.73 -4.07 11.10
CA TRP A 98 -5.47 -4.09 9.66
C TRP A 98 -4.96 -2.74 9.17
N GLY A 99 -5.53 -1.63 9.63
CA GLY A 99 -5.08 -0.28 9.32
C GLY A 99 -3.64 -0.05 9.76
N ALA A 100 -3.30 -0.45 10.99
CA ALA A 100 -1.94 -0.35 11.52
C ALA A 100 -0.94 -1.21 10.72
N ALA A 101 -1.31 -2.44 10.33
CA ALA A 101 -0.48 -3.30 9.50
C ALA A 101 -0.25 -2.71 8.10
N TRP A 102 -1.32 -2.20 7.47
CA TRP A 102 -1.25 -1.53 6.17
C TRP A 102 -0.38 -0.27 6.22
N HIS A 103 -0.51 0.51 7.29
CA HIS A 103 0.26 1.71 7.53
C HIS A 103 1.74 1.37 7.76
N GLY A 104 2.03 0.40 8.60
CA GLY A 104 3.40 -0.10 8.82
C GLY A 104 4.05 -0.60 7.53
N LEU A 105 3.30 -1.28 6.66
CA LEU A 105 3.77 -1.67 5.33
C LEU A 105 4.11 -0.47 4.45
N GLY A 106 3.30 0.60 4.48
CA GLY A 106 3.60 1.86 3.79
C GLY A 106 4.87 2.53 4.31
N LEU A 107 5.10 2.54 5.62
CA LEU A 107 6.34 3.08 6.20
C LEU A 107 7.56 2.26 5.81
N LEU A 108 7.45 0.92 5.90
CA LEU A 108 8.50 -0.01 5.49
C LEU A 108 8.83 0.12 4.00
N ASP A 109 7.82 0.25 3.14
CA ASP A 109 7.98 0.51 1.71
C ASP A 109 8.77 1.80 1.48
N GLY A 110 8.29 2.91 2.04
CA GLY A 110 8.97 4.20 1.89
C GLY A 110 10.42 4.12 2.37
N TRP A 111 10.67 3.40 3.48
CA TRP A 111 11.99 3.32 4.10
C TRP A 111 12.95 2.47 3.28
N TYR A 112 12.46 1.31 2.82
CA TYR A 112 13.21 0.40 1.99
C TYR A 112 13.64 1.08 0.69
N TYR A 113 12.71 1.77 0.02
CA TYR A 113 13.00 2.46 -1.24
C TYR A 113 13.92 3.66 -1.06
N GLY A 114 13.70 4.50 -0.05
CA GLY A 114 14.56 5.65 0.23
C GLY A 114 16.04 5.28 0.43
N ARG A 115 16.31 4.05 0.88
CA ARG A 115 17.66 3.52 1.12
C ARG A 115 18.27 2.75 -0.05
N HIS A 116 17.43 2.14 -0.89
CA HIS A 116 17.87 1.24 -1.97
C HIS A 116 17.63 1.80 -3.38
N TYR A 117 17.19 3.05 -3.50
CA TYR A 117 17.07 3.72 -4.79
C TYR A 117 18.41 3.72 -5.53
N ARG A 118 18.41 3.19 -6.76
CA ARG A 118 19.52 3.27 -7.70
C ARG A 118 19.02 3.97 -8.95
N ALA A 119 19.81 4.89 -9.49
CA ALA A 119 19.47 5.52 -10.77
C ALA A 119 19.33 4.44 -11.86
N PRO A 120 18.31 4.54 -12.73
CA PRO A 120 18.04 3.55 -13.77
C PRO A 120 19.23 3.37 -14.71
N LYS A 121 19.45 2.14 -15.15
CA LYS A 121 20.35 1.85 -16.28
C LYS A 121 19.55 2.02 -17.58
N ARG A 122 20.18 2.56 -18.63
CA ARG A 122 19.58 2.89 -19.95
C ARG A 122 18.92 1.72 -20.71
N GLU A 123 18.87 0.52 -20.15
CA GLU A 123 18.30 -0.70 -20.77
C GLU A 123 16.79 -0.88 -20.49
N LEU A 124 16.11 0.12 -19.90
CA LEU A 124 14.69 0.05 -19.50
C LEU A 124 13.68 0.21 -20.66
N TYR A 125 14.14 0.38 -21.90
CA TYR A 125 13.30 0.73 -23.05
C TYR A 125 13.12 -0.44 -24.03
N SER A 126 12.50 -1.52 -23.55
CA SER A 126 11.95 -2.56 -24.43
C SER A 126 10.45 -2.67 -24.25
N ASP A 127 9.70 -2.85 -25.32
CA ASP A 127 8.25 -3.11 -25.29
C ASP A 127 7.90 -4.39 -24.49
N THR A 128 8.91 -5.21 -24.20
CA THR A 128 8.80 -6.40 -23.36
C THR A 128 9.08 -6.06 -21.89
N PRO A 129 8.24 -6.52 -20.95
CA PRO A 129 8.52 -6.40 -19.51
C PRO A 129 9.89 -6.99 -19.15
N LEU A 130 10.65 -6.29 -18.32
CA LEU A 130 11.96 -6.74 -17.81
C LEU A 130 11.87 -8.02 -16.97
N LYS A 131 10.70 -8.29 -16.38
CA LYS A 131 10.39 -9.47 -15.57
C LYS A 131 9.16 -10.14 -16.16
N SER A 132 9.13 -11.47 -16.18
CA SER A 132 7.97 -12.22 -16.70
C SER A 132 6.77 -12.07 -15.77
N PRO A 133 5.66 -11.44 -16.20
CA PRO A 133 4.50 -11.25 -15.33
C PRO A 133 3.81 -12.56 -14.96
N TRP A 134 3.69 -13.46 -15.94
CA TRP A 134 3.15 -14.79 -15.70
C TRP A 134 4.10 -15.66 -14.88
N GLY A 135 5.41 -15.48 -15.06
CA GLY A 135 6.42 -16.09 -14.21
C GLY A 135 6.32 -15.64 -12.75
N ALA A 136 6.04 -14.36 -12.49
CA ALA A 136 5.84 -13.85 -11.14
C ALA A 136 4.54 -14.39 -10.53
N ALA A 137 3.43 -14.36 -11.29
CA ALA A 137 2.14 -14.88 -10.87
C ALA A 137 2.20 -16.37 -10.47
N MET A 138 2.81 -17.21 -11.31
CA MET A 138 2.96 -18.64 -11.03
C MET A 138 3.81 -18.91 -9.79
N ARG A 139 4.89 -18.16 -9.58
CA ARG A 139 5.71 -18.28 -8.36
C ARG A 139 4.88 -17.99 -7.11
N SER A 140 4.12 -16.88 -7.11
CA SER A 140 3.24 -16.54 -5.99
C SER A 140 2.10 -17.55 -5.79
N LEU A 141 1.62 -18.18 -6.86
CA LEU A 141 0.59 -19.22 -6.77
C LEU A 141 1.10 -20.45 -6.00
N PHE A 142 2.34 -20.87 -6.23
CA PHE A 142 2.91 -22.05 -5.56
C PHE A 142 3.41 -21.74 -4.14
N PHE A 143 4.06 -20.59 -3.93
CA PHE A 143 4.60 -20.21 -2.64
C PHE A 143 4.29 -18.75 -2.31
N PRO A 144 3.69 -18.48 -1.13
CA PRO A 144 3.32 -17.13 -0.76
C PRO A 144 4.55 -16.24 -0.61
N GLY A 145 4.57 -15.13 -1.34
CA GLY A 145 5.68 -14.17 -1.40
C GLY A 145 6.76 -14.47 -2.45
N TRP A 146 6.71 -15.59 -3.18
CA TRP A 146 7.79 -15.94 -4.12
C TRP A 146 7.81 -15.06 -5.37
N GLY A 147 6.65 -14.68 -5.93
CA GLY A 147 6.61 -13.72 -7.04
C GLY A 147 7.09 -12.32 -6.63
N GLN A 148 6.79 -11.89 -5.40
CA GLN A 148 7.32 -10.65 -4.84
C GLN A 148 8.84 -10.68 -4.68
N TRP A 149 9.39 -11.82 -4.25
CA TRP A 149 10.83 -12.04 -4.20
C TRP A 149 11.47 -11.96 -5.59
N TYR A 150 10.84 -12.56 -6.60
CA TYR A 150 11.30 -12.50 -8.00
C TYR A 150 11.31 -11.05 -8.55
N ASN A 151 10.37 -10.24 -8.11
CA ASN A 151 10.28 -8.81 -8.43
C ASN A 151 11.17 -7.93 -7.53
N GLU A 152 12.07 -8.50 -6.74
CA GLU A 152 13.00 -7.79 -5.84
C GLU A 152 12.30 -6.95 -4.75
N SER A 153 11.04 -7.29 -4.47
CA SER A 153 10.21 -6.68 -3.42
C SER A 153 10.20 -7.56 -2.17
N TYR A 154 11.37 -7.70 -1.54
CA TYR A 154 11.58 -8.65 -0.43
C TYR A 154 10.70 -8.35 0.80
N TYR A 155 10.45 -7.08 1.10
CA TYR A 155 9.58 -6.71 2.23
C TYR A 155 8.13 -7.16 1.99
N LYS A 156 7.62 -7.04 0.76
CA LYS A 156 6.31 -7.61 0.39
C LYS A 156 6.33 -9.13 0.48
N ALA A 157 7.41 -9.78 0.05
CA ALA A 157 7.54 -11.23 0.15
C ALA A 157 7.41 -11.70 1.60
N VAL A 158 8.12 -11.07 2.54
CA VAL A 158 8.03 -11.35 3.98
C VAL A 158 6.62 -11.07 4.51
N PHE A 159 6.01 -9.96 4.11
CA PHE A 159 4.64 -9.62 4.50
C PHE A 159 3.64 -10.67 4.05
N TYR A 160 3.62 -11.03 2.76
CA TYR A 160 2.68 -12.02 2.22
C TYR A 160 2.91 -13.40 2.81
N PHE A 161 4.17 -13.81 3.01
CA PHE A 161 4.48 -15.07 3.67
C PHE A 161 3.97 -15.09 5.11
N GLY A 162 4.26 -14.06 5.90
CA GLY A 162 3.82 -13.93 7.29
C GLY A 162 2.30 -13.89 7.41
N LEU A 163 1.64 -13.11 6.55
CA LEU A 163 0.18 -12.99 6.54
C LEU A 163 -0.49 -14.31 6.15
N THR A 164 -0.02 -14.97 5.09
CA THR A 164 -0.55 -16.26 4.65
C THR A 164 -0.36 -17.32 5.74
N THR A 165 0.79 -17.33 6.41
CA THR A 165 1.09 -18.25 7.52
C THR A 165 0.17 -18.00 8.71
N ALA A 166 -0.04 -16.73 9.11
CA ALA A 166 -0.91 -16.40 10.24
C ALA A 166 -2.38 -16.76 9.98
N VAL A 167 -2.89 -16.46 8.78
CA VAL A 167 -4.26 -16.82 8.38
C VAL A 167 -4.39 -18.33 8.27
N GLY A 168 -3.43 -19.02 7.64
CA GLY A 168 -3.40 -20.47 7.53
C GLY A 168 -3.35 -21.17 8.88
N TYR A 169 -2.55 -20.66 9.82
CA TYR A 169 -2.52 -21.15 11.21
C TYR A 169 -3.88 -20.98 11.89
N THR A 170 -4.55 -19.84 11.67
CA THR A 170 -5.88 -19.59 12.24
C THR A 170 -6.92 -20.57 11.69
N VAL A 171 -6.87 -20.86 10.38
CA VAL A 171 -7.72 -21.90 9.76
C VAL A 171 -7.44 -23.26 10.41
N TYR A 172 -6.17 -23.67 10.48
CA TYR A 172 -5.77 -24.95 11.06
C TYR A 172 -6.21 -25.09 12.53
N HIS A 173 -5.99 -24.06 13.34
CA HIS A 173 -6.33 -24.06 14.76
C HIS A 173 -7.85 -24.19 14.97
N ASN A 174 -8.65 -23.45 14.20
CA ASN A 174 -10.11 -23.54 14.28
C ASN A 174 -10.64 -24.89 13.75
N ASP A 175 -10.03 -25.45 12.72
CA ASP A 175 -10.38 -26.80 12.23
C ASP A 175 -10.14 -27.86 13.31
N ARG A 176 -8.98 -27.79 13.98
CA ARG A 176 -8.65 -28.69 15.08
C ARG A 176 -9.65 -28.57 16.23
N LEU A 177 -9.95 -27.35 16.69
CA LEU A 177 -10.91 -27.13 17.77
C LEU A 177 -12.32 -27.59 17.40
N TYR A 178 -12.73 -27.43 16.14
CA TYR A 178 -14.01 -27.96 15.66
C TYR A 178 -14.04 -29.49 15.73
N ARG A 179 -12.97 -30.18 15.31
CA ARG A 179 -12.88 -31.64 15.39
C ARG A 179 -12.90 -32.16 16.83
N GLU A 180 -12.30 -31.43 17.76
CA GLU A 180 -12.23 -31.81 19.18
C GLU A 180 -13.55 -31.54 19.93
N THR A 181 -14.20 -30.40 19.67
CA THR A 181 -15.35 -29.93 20.47
C THR A 181 -16.70 -30.08 19.79
N GLY A 182 -16.73 -30.22 18.45
CA GLY A 182 -17.95 -30.18 17.65
C GLY A 182 -18.65 -28.81 17.62
N ALA A 183 -18.09 -27.77 18.24
CA ALA A 183 -18.75 -26.48 18.35
C ALA A 183 -18.76 -25.73 17.01
N GLU A 184 -19.96 -25.46 16.48
CA GLU A 184 -20.17 -24.81 15.18
C GLU A 184 -19.50 -23.43 15.08
N THR A 185 -19.28 -22.73 16.21
CA THR A 185 -18.53 -21.46 16.24
C THR A 185 -17.13 -21.59 15.64
N TYR A 186 -16.42 -22.70 15.87
CA TYR A 186 -15.09 -22.92 15.30
C TYR A 186 -15.14 -23.24 13.80
N LYS A 187 -16.19 -23.94 13.35
CA LYS A 187 -16.43 -24.21 11.93
C LYS A 187 -16.72 -22.92 11.15
N ASP A 188 -17.51 -22.02 11.72
CA ASP A 188 -17.82 -20.72 11.12
C ASP A 188 -16.58 -19.84 11.03
N GLN A 189 -15.76 -19.82 12.08
CA GLN A 189 -14.48 -19.11 12.07
C GLN A 189 -13.53 -19.70 11.02
N ARG A 190 -13.32 -21.02 11.00
CA ARG A 190 -12.51 -21.70 9.99
C ARG A 190 -12.94 -21.32 8.58
N SER A 191 -14.24 -21.38 8.29
CA SER A 191 -14.79 -21.08 6.97
C SER A 191 -14.60 -19.61 6.57
N ARG A 192 -14.75 -18.68 7.53
CA ARG A 192 -14.44 -17.26 7.32
C ARG A 192 -12.96 -17.03 6.99
N TYR A 193 -12.06 -17.65 7.74
CA TYR A 193 -10.62 -17.50 7.50
C TYR A 193 -10.15 -18.22 6.23
N PHE A 194 -10.83 -19.28 5.78
CA PHE A 194 -10.60 -19.86 4.45
C PHE A 194 -10.89 -18.85 3.33
N TRP A 195 -11.99 -18.08 3.44
CA TRP A 195 -12.26 -17.00 2.49
C TRP A 195 -11.19 -15.91 2.52
N TYR A 196 -10.73 -15.52 3.72
CA TYR A 196 -9.63 -14.56 3.83
C TYR A 196 -8.33 -15.11 3.23
N LEU A 197 -8.05 -16.40 3.40
CA LEU A 197 -6.88 -17.04 2.81
C LEU A 197 -6.96 -17.03 1.28
N GLY A 198 -8.11 -17.39 0.71
CA GLY A 198 -8.32 -17.40 -0.74
C GLY A 198 -8.23 -16.00 -1.37
N LEU A 199 -8.87 -15.00 -0.74
CA LEU A 199 -8.77 -13.60 -1.17
C LEU A 199 -7.34 -13.08 -1.07
N ASN A 200 -6.62 -13.38 0.02
CA ASN A 200 -5.22 -13.01 0.18
C ASN A 200 -4.35 -13.65 -0.90
N TYR A 201 -4.56 -14.92 -1.22
CA TYR A 201 -3.84 -15.62 -2.30
C TYR A 201 -4.06 -14.94 -3.65
N LEU A 202 -5.32 -14.62 -3.98
CA LEU A 202 -5.64 -13.92 -5.22
C LEU A 202 -4.97 -12.55 -5.29
N PHE A 203 -5.08 -11.75 -4.22
CA PHE A 203 -4.45 -10.43 -4.14
C PHE A 203 -2.93 -10.50 -4.30
N MET A 204 -2.28 -11.45 -3.64
CA MET A 204 -0.84 -11.64 -3.72
C MET A 204 -0.37 -12.05 -5.12
N VAL A 205 -1.10 -12.93 -5.81
CA VAL A 205 -0.76 -13.34 -7.18
C VAL A 205 -0.90 -12.16 -8.14
N LEU A 206 -2.00 -11.40 -8.03
CA LEU A 206 -2.23 -10.21 -8.86
C LEU A 206 -1.19 -9.11 -8.57
N ASP A 207 -0.84 -8.86 -7.31
CA ASP A 207 0.21 -7.91 -6.92
C ASP A 207 1.56 -8.30 -7.54
N ALA A 208 1.95 -9.58 -7.47
CA ALA A 208 3.19 -10.05 -8.11
C ALA A 208 3.15 -9.91 -9.64
N GLN A 209 2.00 -10.17 -10.26
CA GLN A 209 1.84 -10.02 -11.70
C GLN A 209 1.99 -8.56 -12.12
N VAL A 210 1.31 -7.64 -11.44
CA VAL A 210 1.35 -6.20 -11.72
C VAL A 210 2.73 -5.61 -11.43
N ASP A 211 3.37 -6.01 -10.33
CA ASP A 211 4.73 -5.57 -9.98
C ASP A 211 5.77 -5.99 -11.05
N ALA A 212 5.56 -7.14 -11.70
CA ALA A 212 6.43 -7.59 -12.78
C ALA A 212 6.19 -6.81 -14.08
N TRP A 213 4.93 -6.49 -14.40
CA TRP A 213 4.58 -5.60 -15.51
C TRP A 213 5.19 -4.20 -15.34
N LEU A 214 5.18 -3.67 -14.12
CA LEU A 214 5.65 -2.34 -13.79
C LEU A 214 7.06 -2.34 -13.17
N PHE A 215 7.83 -3.42 -13.38
CA PHE A 215 9.15 -3.54 -12.78
C PHE A 215 10.03 -2.39 -13.27
N LYS A 216 10.43 -1.52 -12.33
CA LYS A 216 11.23 -0.29 -12.56
C LYS A 216 10.56 0.81 -13.38
N PHE A 217 9.25 0.77 -13.56
CA PHE A 217 8.51 1.84 -14.25
C PHE A 217 8.71 3.22 -13.59
N ASP A 218 8.67 3.26 -12.25
CA ASP A 218 8.90 4.49 -11.45
C ASP A 218 10.31 5.08 -11.63
N GLU A 219 11.26 4.34 -12.22
CA GLU A 219 12.61 4.86 -12.48
C GLU A 219 12.66 5.70 -13.76
N VAL A 220 11.82 5.38 -14.76
CA VAL A 220 11.81 6.04 -16.08
C VAL A 220 10.70 7.07 -16.24
N ALA A 221 9.56 6.84 -15.58
CA ALA A 221 8.40 7.72 -15.63
C ALA A 221 8.38 8.62 -14.39
N ARG A 222 8.58 9.91 -14.61
CA ARG A 222 8.39 10.94 -13.58
C ARG A 222 7.05 11.64 -13.78
N PHE A 223 6.44 11.98 -12.66
CA PHE A 223 5.13 12.60 -12.63
C PHE A 223 5.24 13.93 -11.89
N ASP A 224 4.99 15.02 -12.61
CA ASP A 224 4.98 16.35 -12.03
C ASP A 224 3.56 16.89 -11.99
N VAL A 225 3.21 17.47 -10.85
CA VAL A 225 1.97 18.20 -10.65
C VAL A 225 2.32 19.67 -10.44
N TYR A 226 1.82 20.54 -11.31
CA TYR A 226 2.05 21.98 -11.20
C TYR A 226 0.77 22.77 -11.43
N PRO A 227 0.62 23.94 -10.79
CA PRO A 227 -0.52 24.81 -11.02
C PRO A 227 -0.50 25.35 -12.46
N GLY A 228 -1.65 25.28 -13.13
CA GLY A 228 -1.90 25.87 -14.42
C GLY A 228 -1.68 27.38 -14.35
N ARG A 229 -0.88 27.89 -15.29
CA ARG A 229 -0.37 29.27 -15.28
C ARG A 229 -1.46 30.37 -15.26
N TYR A 230 -2.71 30.02 -15.58
CA TYR A 230 -3.77 31.00 -15.83
C TYR A 230 -5.05 30.79 -15.03
N ASP A 231 -5.32 29.61 -14.49
CA ASP A 231 -6.62 29.25 -13.91
C ASP A 231 -6.54 28.49 -12.58
N GLY A 232 -5.32 28.18 -12.10
CA GLY A 232 -5.13 27.36 -10.91
C GLY A 232 -5.52 25.89 -11.10
N THR A 233 -5.80 25.46 -12.34
CA THR A 233 -6.09 24.05 -12.64
C THR A 233 -4.83 23.22 -12.42
N LEU A 234 -4.94 22.12 -11.68
CA LEU A 234 -3.81 21.20 -11.50
C LEU A 234 -3.49 20.53 -12.84
N MET A 235 -2.32 20.82 -13.39
CA MET A 235 -1.81 20.15 -14.59
C MET A 235 -0.94 18.97 -14.20
N PHE A 236 -1.15 17.86 -14.88
CA PHE A 236 -0.38 16.63 -14.72
C PHE A 236 0.54 16.48 -15.92
N LYS A 237 1.84 16.42 -15.68
CA LYS A 237 2.84 16.13 -16.70
C LYS A 237 3.51 14.81 -16.38
N MET A 238 3.51 13.94 -17.36
CA MET A 238 4.27 12.70 -17.33
C MET A 238 5.51 12.93 -18.19
N GLU A 239 6.68 12.90 -17.57
CA GLU A 239 7.96 12.99 -18.26
C GLU A 239 8.60 11.62 -18.30
N PHE A 240 8.99 11.20 -19.50
CA PHE A 240 9.86 10.05 -19.69
C PHE A 240 11.28 10.58 -19.82
N SER A 241 12.17 10.13 -18.95
CA SER A 241 13.60 10.38 -19.12
C SER A 241 14.12 9.43 -20.20
N PHE A 242 14.75 9.96 -21.27
CA PHE A 242 15.32 9.20 -22.39
C PHE A 242 16.85 9.41 -22.45
#